data_AF-X1RV29-F1
#
_entry.id   AF-X1RV29-F1
#
_cell.length_a   1.000
_cell.length_b   1.000
_cell.length_c   1.000
_cell.angle_alpha   90.00
_cell.angle_beta   90.00
_cell.angle_gamma   90.00
#
_symmetry.space_group_name_H-M   'P 1'
#
loop_
_entity.id
_entity.type
_entity.pdbx_description
1 polymer ?
#
loop_
_entity_poly.entity_id
_entity_poly.type
_entity_poly.pdbx_seq_one_letter_code
_entity_poly.pdbx_strand_id
1 'polypeptide(L)' 'METSKKQFISDLGAGAKADSIFMVAKKQVRKKKNGDDYCAVTLQDKEGSIEGV' A
#
# COMPACT_ATOMS: atom_id res chain seq x y z
N MET A 1 -11.08 2.58 23.25
CA MET A 1 -10.79 3.04 21.88
C MET A 1 -9.29 2.92 21.69
N GLU A 2 -8.82 1.85 21.07
CA GLU A 2 -7.40 1.76 20.70
C GLU A 2 -7.14 2.87 19.68
N THR A 3 -6.32 3.84 20.07
CA THR A 3 -5.78 4.81 19.13
C THR A 3 -4.81 4.04 18.24
N SER A 4 -5.28 3.52 17.10
CA SER A 4 -4.41 2.92 16.08
C SER A 4 -3.25 3.86 15.85
N LYS A 5 -2.04 3.42 16.21
CA LYS A 5 -0.83 4.23 16.09
C LYS A 5 -0.70 4.58 14.61
N LYS A 6 -0.80 5.87 14.26
CA LYS A 6 -0.66 6.32 12.87
C LYS A 6 0.75 5.93 12.40
N GLN A 7 0.83 4.92 11.52
CA GLN A 7 2.06 4.51 10.86
C GLN A 7 2.08 5.16 9.48
N PHE A 8 3.16 5.90 9.20
CA PHE A 8 3.37 6.52 7.90
C PHE A 8 4.24 5.62 7.01
N ILE A 9 4.22 5.87 5.70
CA ILE A 9 5.00 5.11 4.72
C ILE A 9 6.50 5.20 5.04
N SER A 10 6.98 6.32 5.57
CA SER A 10 8.39 6.53 5.94
C SER A 10 8.88 5.57 7.03
N ASP A 11 7.96 5.08 7.88
CA ASP A 11 8.26 4.15 8.98
C ASP A 11 8.31 2.69 8.50
N LEU A 12 7.89 2.40 7.26
CA LEU A 12 7.75 1.04 6.76
C LEU A 12 9.08 0.51 6.24
N GLY A 13 9.61 -0.49 6.95
CA GLY A 13 10.74 -1.31 6.52
C GLY A 13 10.32 -2.67 5.96
N ALA A 14 11.29 -3.43 5.43
CA ALA A 14 11.07 -4.81 5.00
C ALA A 14 10.57 -5.68 6.17
N GLY A 15 9.47 -6.41 5.96
CA GLY A 15 8.85 -7.26 6.98
C GLY A 15 7.96 -6.51 7.99
N ALA A 16 7.85 -5.19 7.89
CA ALA A 16 6.93 -4.41 8.71
C ALA A 16 5.47 -4.77 8.36
N LYS A 17 4.61 -4.67 9.37
CA LYS A 17 3.14 -4.71 9.20
C LYS A 17 2.59 -3.37 9.66
N ALA A 18 1.61 -2.87 8.92
CA ALA A 18 0.91 -1.65 9.28
C ALA A 18 -0.58 -1.80 9.02
N ASP A 19 -1.37 -1.20 9.91
CA ASP A 19 -2.81 -1.04 9.77
C ASP A 19 -3.12 0.45 9.88
N SER A 20 -3.26 1.10 8.72
CA SER A 20 -3.37 2.55 8.59
C SER A 20 -4.14 2.90 7.32
N ILE A 21 -4.59 4.16 7.22
CA ILE A 21 -5.34 4.65 6.07
C ILE A 21 -4.38 5.35 5.10
N PHE A 22 -4.41 4.93 3.85
CA PHE A 22 -3.64 5.52 2.75
C PHE A 22 -4.56 5.96 1.61
N MET A 23 -4.17 7.00 0.88
CA MET A 23 -4.83 7.42 -0.34
C MET A 23 -4.41 6.52 -1.50
N VAL A 24 -5.36 6.05 -2.32
CA VAL A 24 -5.03 5.33 -3.56
C VAL A 24 -4.74 6.36 -4.65
N ALA A 25 -3.46 6.53 -4.98
CA ALA A 25 -3.02 7.47 -6.01
C ALA A 25 -3.14 6.89 -7.43
N LYS A 26 -2.91 5.58 -7.57
CA LYS A 26 -3.02 4.86 -8.84
C LYS A 26 -3.55 3.45 -8.61
N LYS A 27 -4.37 2.97 -9.54
CA LYS A 27 -4.89 1.60 -9.58
C LYS A 27 -4.81 1.07 -11.01
N GLN A 28 -4.27 -0.14 -11.20
CA GLN A 28 -4.20 -0.78 -12.50
C GLN A 28 -4.39 -2.30 -12.37
N VAL A 29 -5.35 -2.85 -13.12
CA VAL A 29 -5.47 -4.30 -13.29
C VAL A 29 -4.47 -4.76 -14.36
N ARG A 30 -3.68 -5.77 -14.04
CA ARG A 30 -2.66 -6.37 -14.91
C ARG A 30 -2.81 -7.89 -14.91
N LYS A 31 -2.20 -8.56 -15.88
CA LYS A 31 -2.17 -10.03 -15.96
C LYS A 31 -0.84 -10.61 -15.51
N LYS A 32 -0.89 -11.63 -14.66
CA LYS A 32 0.23 -12.50 -14.33
C LYS A 32 0.55 -13.42 -15.51
N LYS A 33 1.73 -14.04 -15.50
CA LYS A 33 2.15 -15.00 -16.53
C LYS A 33 1.24 -16.23 -16.64
N ASN A 34 0.57 -16.61 -15.55
CA ASN A 34 -0.39 -17.71 -15.51
C ASN A 34 -1.79 -17.32 -16.02
N GLY A 35 -1.99 -16.08 -16.48
CA GLY A 35 -3.27 -15.58 -17.01
C GLY A 35 -4.16 -14.89 -15.98
N ASP A 36 -3.87 -15.03 -14.69
CA ASP A 36 -4.64 -14.44 -13.60
C ASP A 36 -4.48 -12.92 -13.56
N ASP A 37 -5.55 -12.23 -13.18
CA ASP A 37 -5.51 -10.80 -12.96
C ASP A 37 -4.90 -10.48 -11.58
N TYR A 38 -4.19 -9.35 -11.50
CA TYR A 38 -3.73 -8.75 -10.24
C TYR A 38 -3.89 -7.23 -10.29
N CYS A 39 -4.05 -6.61 -9.12
CA CYS A 39 -4.30 -5.19 -9.01
C CYS A 39 -3.05 -4.49 -8.47
N ALA A 40 -2.27 -3.88 -9.36
CA ALA A 40 -1.19 -3.00 -8.94
C ALA A 40 -1.77 -1.67 -8.43
N VAL A 41 -1.36 -1.26 -7.23
CA VAL A 41 -1.78 -0.01 -6.60
C VAL A 41 -0.57 0.82 -6.17
N THR A 42 -0.71 2.14 -6.25
CA THR A 42 0.20 3.08 -5.58
C THR A 42 -0.57 3.73 -4.45
N LEU A 43 -0.11 3.53 -3.23
CA LEU A 43 -0.67 4.13 -2.02
C LEU A 43 0.18 5.34 -1.63
N GLN A 44 -0.46 6.39 -1.14
CA GLN A 44 0.18 7.61 -0.72
C GLN A 44 -0.32 8.08 0.65
N ASP A 45 0.58 8.68 1.40
CA ASP A 45 0.27 9.54 2.54
C ASP A 45 1.06 10.85 2.43
N LYS A 46 1.06 11.63 3.50
CA LYS A 46 1.77 12.92 3.55
C LYS A 46 3.31 12.77 3.51
N GLU A 47 3.85 11.58 3.78
CA GLU A 47 5.28 11.33 3.92
C GLU A 47 5.87 10.57 2.72
N GLY A 48 5.02 9.95 1.88
CA GLY A 48 5.49 9.40 0.62
C GLY A 48 4.49 8.55 -0.14
N SER A 49 5.03 7.66 -0.97
CA SER A 49 4.28 6.72 -1.79
C SER A 49 4.89 5.32 -1.73
N ILE A 50 4.06 4.29 -1.74
CA ILE A 50 4.48 2.89 -1.81
C ILE A 50 3.67 2.13 -2.87
N GLU A 51 4.31 1.19 -3.55
CA GLU A 51 3.65 0.31 -4.52
C GLU A 51 3.23 -1.01 -3.86
N GLY A 52 2.04 -1.51 -4.24
CA GLY A 52 1.49 -2.78 -3.76
C GLY A 52 0.78 -3.56 -4.86
N VAL A 53 0.49 -4.84 -4.58
CA VAL A 53 -0.16 -5.80 -5.49
C VAL A 53 -1.17 -6.68 -4.75
#